data_AF-A0A399D5G6-F1
#
_entry.id   AF-A0A399D5G6-F1
#
_cell.length_a   1.000
_cell.length_b   1.000
_cell.length_c   1.000
_cell.angle_alpha   90.00
_cell.angle_beta   90.00
_cell.angle_gamma   90.00
#
_symmetry.space_group_name_H-M   'P 1'
#
loop_
_entity.id
_entity.type
_entity.pdbx_description
1 polymer ?
#
loop_
_entity_poly.entity_id
_entity_poly.type
_entity_poly.pdbx_seq_one_letter_code
_entity_poly.pdbx_strand_id
1 'polypeptide(L)'
;MKKAGFVFPQSILKLFATILCLFPCLNANSQEKAYWHGISIKNPAAIGSPSDWLFGSYNFSDLGENNLSGFMVGADYEITPQTGTIGLDYIREKFGNEKISILGISYAYSLPLKNLGTLNIGVSTGVRKYETKLASYELIPNPNTSDQYSFNGNNDSFRSFEQTSFINKYVKTGLGLWLQSDKFDLGISYVRLQKLKQKQDADFEITIPSYFSAMGAYKFSAIKKVAIDPYLMVDFLDGKTDFYPGIFL
;
A
#
# COMPACT_ATOMS: atom_id res chain seq x y z
N MET A 1 13.43 -16.65 29.29
CA MET A 1 12.88 -15.99 28.08
C MET A 1 11.92 -16.94 27.38
N LYS A 2 10.60 -16.65 27.36
CA LYS A 2 9.61 -17.43 26.60
C LYS A 2 9.51 -16.85 25.19
N LYS A 3 9.81 -17.64 24.16
CA LYS A 3 9.59 -17.28 22.76
C LYS A 3 8.08 -17.14 22.53
N ALA A 4 7.63 -15.95 22.18
CA ALA A 4 6.26 -15.73 21.72
C ALA A 4 6.12 -16.33 20.32
N GLY A 5 5.54 -17.54 20.24
CA GLY A 5 5.17 -18.14 18.97
C GLY A 5 4.03 -17.34 18.34
N PHE A 6 4.22 -16.91 17.10
CA PHE A 6 3.17 -16.25 16.33
C PHE A 6 2.11 -17.29 15.95
N VAL A 7 1.02 -17.37 16.71
CA VAL A 7 -0.10 -18.28 16.40
C VAL A 7 -0.96 -17.60 15.34
N PHE A 8 -0.84 -18.06 14.10
CA PHE A 8 -1.73 -17.65 13.02
C PHE A 8 -3.17 -18.03 13.41
N PRO A 9 -4.15 -17.11 13.45
CA PRO A 9 -5.49 -17.42 13.90
C PRO A 9 -6.13 -18.50 13.02
N GLN A 10 -6.56 -19.62 13.63
CA GLN A 10 -7.21 -20.73 12.90
C GLN A 10 -8.42 -20.27 12.09
N SER A 11 -9.08 -19.17 12.48
CA SER A 11 -10.18 -18.55 11.74
C SER A 11 -9.76 -17.98 10.39
N ILE A 12 -8.56 -17.40 10.28
CA ILE A 12 -8.02 -16.86 9.02
C ILE A 12 -7.64 -18.01 8.08
N LEU A 13 -7.04 -19.08 8.62
CA LEU A 13 -6.71 -20.27 7.85
C LEU A 13 -7.97 -20.94 7.27
N LYS A 14 -9.04 -21.03 8.07
CA LYS A 14 -10.34 -21.55 7.62
C LYS A 14 -10.96 -20.68 6.52
N LEU A 15 -10.91 -19.35 6.67
CA LEU A 15 -11.40 -18.43 5.64
C LEU A 15 -10.64 -18.58 4.31
N PHE A 16 -9.30 -18.65 4.37
CA PHE A 16 -8.47 -18.88 3.19
C PHE A 16 -8.80 -20.22 2.51
N ALA A 17 -8.93 -21.29 3.29
CA ALA A 17 -9.29 -22.61 2.77
C ALA A 17 -10.69 -22.61 2.13
N THR A 18 -11.66 -21.91 2.71
CA THR A 18 -13.01 -21.77 2.13
C THR A 18 -12.99 -20.99 0.82
N ILE A 19 -12.23 -19.89 0.75
CA ILE A 19 -12.06 -19.11 -0.49
C ILE A 19 -11.43 -19.98 -1.58
N LEU A 20 -10.34 -20.70 -1.27
CA LEU A 20 -9.67 -21.62 -2.20
C LEU A 20 -10.58 -22.73 -2.73
N CYS A 21 -11.47 -23.28 -1.89
CA CYS A 21 -12.40 -24.33 -2.30
C CYS A 21 -13.57 -23.84 -3.15
N LEU A 22 -13.84 -22.53 -3.20
CA LEU A 22 -14.94 -21.94 -4.00
C LEU A 22 -14.55 -21.63 -5.46
N PHE A 23 -13.27 -21.79 -5.85
CA PHE A 23 -12.79 -21.53 -7.21
C PHE A 23 -12.21 -22.74 -7.98
N PRO A 24 -12.88 -23.90 -8.11
CA PRO A 24 -12.26 -25.10 -8.71
C PRO A 24 -12.14 -25.07 -10.25
N CYS A 25 -12.49 -23.99 -10.94
CA CYS A 25 -12.59 -23.97 -12.41
C CYS A 25 -11.95 -22.75 -13.08
N LEU A 26 -10.98 -22.09 -12.45
CA LEU A 26 -10.20 -21.06 -13.12
C LEU A 26 -9.06 -21.72 -13.90
N ASN A 27 -9.12 -21.65 -15.24
CA ASN A 27 -7.95 -21.82 -16.10
C ASN A 27 -6.91 -20.80 -15.65
N ALA A 28 -6.01 -21.22 -14.75
CA ALA A 28 -5.04 -20.35 -14.11
C ALA A 28 -3.93 -19.98 -15.10
N ASN A 29 -4.12 -18.88 -15.83
CA ASN A 29 -3.04 -18.11 -16.45
C ASN A 29 -2.28 -17.30 -15.37
N SER A 30 -2.12 -17.85 -14.16
CA SER A 30 -1.75 -17.12 -12.93
C SER A 30 -0.36 -16.50 -12.94
N GLN A 31 0.45 -16.80 -13.95
CA GLN A 31 1.80 -16.26 -14.10
C GLN A 31 1.91 -15.03 -15.01
N GLU A 32 0.97 -14.76 -15.93
CA GLU A 32 1.13 -13.65 -16.88
C GLU A 32 1.06 -12.25 -16.24
N LYS A 33 0.81 -12.14 -14.93
CA LYS A 33 0.37 -10.90 -14.29
C LYS A 33 0.81 -10.69 -12.83
N ALA A 34 1.91 -11.30 -12.37
CA ALA A 34 2.50 -10.94 -11.07
C ALA A 34 2.92 -9.45 -10.99
N TYR A 35 3.15 -8.82 -12.16
CA TYR A 35 3.36 -7.37 -12.33
C TYR A 35 2.29 -6.51 -11.63
N TRP A 36 1.04 -6.97 -11.55
CA TRP A 36 -0.09 -6.16 -11.09
C TRP A 36 -0.25 -6.11 -9.57
N HIS A 37 0.50 -6.92 -8.83
CA HIS A 37 0.38 -7.01 -7.37
C HIS A 37 0.68 -5.66 -6.72
N GLY A 38 -0.37 -5.00 -6.25
CA GLY A 38 -0.30 -3.70 -5.59
C GLY A 38 -0.12 -2.49 -6.50
N ILE A 39 -0.12 -2.65 -7.84
CA ILE A 39 -0.16 -1.49 -8.76
C ILE A 39 -1.44 -0.69 -8.52
N SER A 40 -2.58 -1.34 -8.27
CA SER A 40 -3.87 -0.66 -7.99
C SER A 40 -3.81 0.32 -6.83
N ILE A 41 -2.94 0.07 -5.84
CA ILE A 41 -2.75 0.94 -4.68
C ILE A 41 -2.08 2.26 -5.10
N LYS A 42 -1.20 2.21 -6.10
CA LYS A 42 -0.47 3.35 -6.65
C LYS A 42 -1.24 4.02 -7.78
N ASN A 43 -1.86 3.24 -8.67
CA ASN A 43 -2.62 3.70 -9.81
C ASN A 43 -4.00 3.00 -9.85
N PRO A 44 -5.10 3.70 -9.46
CA PRO A 44 -6.42 3.08 -9.42
C PRO A 44 -6.96 2.68 -10.79
N ALA A 45 -6.39 3.17 -11.90
CA ALA A 45 -6.81 2.76 -13.24
C ALA A 45 -6.33 1.35 -13.61
N ALA A 46 -5.33 0.82 -12.91
CA ALA A 46 -4.76 -0.50 -13.20
C ALA A 46 -5.74 -1.65 -12.95
N ILE A 47 -6.76 -1.46 -12.10
CA ILE A 47 -7.80 -2.48 -11.89
C ILE A 47 -8.65 -2.71 -13.15
N GLY A 48 -8.71 -1.75 -14.08
CA GLY A 48 -9.45 -1.91 -15.35
C GLY A 48 -8.75 -2.83 -16.36
N SER A 49 -7.69 -3.53 -15.94
CA SER A 49 -7.00 -4.51 -16.78
C SER A 49 -7.87 -5.76 -16.94
N PRO A 50 -7.86 -6.44 -18.11
CA PRO A 50 -8.79 -7.51 -18.43
C PRO A 50 -8.41 -8.80 -17.69
N SER A 51 -8.88 -8.91 -16.45
CA SER A 51 -8.97 -10.11 -15.62
C SER A 51 -9.30 -9.68 -14.20
N ASP A 52 -10.33 -10.28 -13.58
CA ASP A 52 -10.53 -10.19 -12.13
C ASP A 52 -9.32 -10.77 -11.42
N TRP A 53 -8.80 -10.07 -10.41
CA TRP A 53 -7.69 -10.57 -9.62
C TRP A 53 -7.98 -10.59 -8.13
N LEU A 54 -7.38 -11.56 -7.46
CA LEU A 54 -7.26 -11.66 -6.01
C LEU A 54 -5.77 -11.86 -5.73
N PHE A 55 -5.19 -10.97 -4.93
CA PHE A 55 -3.77 -11.04 -4.60
C PHE A 55 -3.55 -10.89 -3.10
N GLY A 56 -2.43 -11.45 -2.67
CA GLY A 56 -1.95 -11.34 -1.30
C GLY A 56 -0.42 -11.34 -1.31
N SER A 57 0.17 -10.46 -0.51
CA SER A 57 1.60 -10.50 -0.22
C SER A 57 1.82 -10.38 1.28
N TYR A 58 2.88 -11.03 1.75
CA TYR A 58 3.38 -10.89 3.11
C TYR A 58 4.87 -10.60 3.01
N ASN A 59 5.30 -9.47 3.56
CA ASN A 59 6.67 -9.03 3.56
C ASN A 59 7.19 -9.03 4.99
N PHE A 60 8.40 -9.54 5.18
CA PHE A 60 9.08 -9.53 6.47
C PHE A 60 10.57 -9.29 6.27
N SER A 61 11.16 -8.45 7.11
CA SER A 61 12.60 -8.25 7.20
C SER A 61 13.00 -8.08 8.67
N ASP A 62 13.99 -8.86 9.09
CA ASP A 62 14.61 -8.70 10.40
C ASP A 62 15.77 -7.70 10.29
N LEU A 63 15.51 -6.46 10.72
CA LEU A 63 16.49 -5.37 10.75
C LEU A 63 16.85 -5.03 12.21
N GLY A 64 16.79 -6.00 13.13
CA GLY A 64 17.01 -5.79 14.56
C GLY A 64 15.81 -5.09 15.22
N GLU A 65 16.04 -3.98 15.91
CA GLU A 65 14.98 -3.23 16.61
C GLU A 65 13.92 -2.65 15.66
N ASN A 66 14.28 -2.46 14.39
CA ASN A 66 13.42 -1.92 13.34
C ASN A 66 12.85 -3.01 12.43
N ASN A 67 12.25 -4.05 13.02
CA ASN A 67 11.64 -5.11 12.22
C ASN A 67 10.56 -4.57 11.27
N LEU A 68 10.65 -4.98 10.00
CA LEU A 68 9.62 -4.74 9.00
C LEU A 68 8.73 -5.98 8.95
N SER A 69 7.43 -5.79 9.09
CA SER A 69 6.45 -6.84 8.78
C SER A 69 5.22 -6.20 8.19
N GLY A 70 4.71 -6.74 7.09
CA GLY A 70 3.51 -6.23 6.48
C GLY A 70 2.78 -7.29 5.69
N PHE A 71 1.49 -7.06 5.50
CA PHE A 71 0.72 -7.80 4.53
C PHE A 71 -0.15 -6.85 3.73
N MET A 72 -0.44 -7.28 2.53
CA MET A 72 -1.30 -6.58 1.60
C MET A 72 -2.20 -7.62 0.96
N VAL A 73 -3.48 -7.31 0.89
CA VAL A 73 -4.45 -8.11 0.16
C VAL A 73 -5.28 -7.16 -0.69
N GLY A 74 -5.72 -7.63 -1.83
CA GLY A 74 -6.70 -6.89 -2.60
C GLY A 74 -7.38 -7.77 -3.60
N ALA A 75 -8.53 -7.28 -4.04
CA ALA A 75 -9.35 -7.94 -5.03
C ALA A 75 -10.09 -6.90 -5.85
N ASP A 76 -10.48 -7.29 -7.05
CA ASP A 76 -11.32 -6.49 -7.93
C ASP A 76 -12.24 -7.39 -8.72
N TYR A 77 -13.19 -6.73 -9.36
CA TYR A 77 -14.28 -7.36 -10.05
C TYR A 77 -14.74 -6.46 -11.19
N GLU A 78 -14.62 -6.96 -12.42
CA GLU A 78 -15.20 -6.34 -13.61
C GLU A 78 -16.72 -6.50 -13.55
N ILE A 79 -17.44 -5.39 -13.40
CA ILE A 79 -18.90 -5.42 -13.35
C ILE A 79 -19.44 -5.78 -14.72
N THR A 80 -19.03 -5.00 -15.73
CA THR A 80 -19.16 -5.29 -17.16
C THR A 80 -18.13 -4.44 -17.92
N PRO A 81 -17.79 -4.78 -19.18
CA PRO A 81 -16.94 -3.93 -20.01
C PRO A 81 -17.45 -2.49 -20.18
N GLN A 82 -18.77 -2.27 -20.05
CA GLN A 82 -19.40 -0.95 -20.18
C GLN A 82 -19.60 -0.23 -18.83
N THR A 83 -19.53 -0.95 -17.71
CA THR A 83 -19.73 -0.41 -16.36
C THR A 83 -18.41 -0.20 -15.64
N GLY A 84 -17.33 -0.87 -16.05
CA GLY A 84 -16.01 -0.76 -15.44
C GLY A 84 -15.76 -1.78 -14.33
N THR A 85 -14.68 -1.57 -13.60
CA THR A 85 -14.16 -2.47 -12.56
C THR A 85 -14.17 -1.77 -11.21
N ILE A 86 -14.53 -2.49 -10.15
CA ILE A 86 -14.38 -2.05 -8.76
C ILE A 86 -13.26 -2.83 -8.08
N GLY A 87 -12.51 -2.18 -7.21
CA GLY A 87 -11.40 -2.79 -6.48
C GLY A 87 -11.41 -2.44 -5.00
N LEU A 88 -10.90 -3.35 -4.18
CA LEU A 88 -10.70 -3.19 -2.74
C LEU A 88 -9.27 -3.59 -2.38
N ASP A 89 -8.55 -2.72 -1.69
CA ASP A 89 -7.22 -2.97 -1.18
C ASP A 89 -7.15 -2.78 0.34
N TYR A 90 -6.44 -3.68 1.02
CA TYR A 90 -6.09 -3.52 2.42
C TYR A 90 -4.60 -3.81 2.63
N ILE A 91 -3.92 -2.84 3.23
CA ILE A 91 -2.49 -2.89 3.51
C ILE A 91 -2.31 -2.68 5.01
N ARG A 92 -1.45 -3.49 5.60
CA ARG A 92 -1.00 -3.27 6.96
C ARG A 92 0.49 -3.51 7.04
N GLU A 93 1.22 -2.47 7.40
CA GLU A 93 2.67 -2.50 7.55
C GLU A 93 3.05 -2.07 8.96
N LYS A 94 4.14 -2.63 9.45
CA LYS A 94 4.78 -2.28 10.70
C LYS A 94 6.27 -2.15 10.44
N PHE A 95 6.85 -1.06 10.90
CA PHE A 95 8.28 -0.81 10.89
C PHE A 95 8.70 -0.31 12.28
N GLY A 96 9.40 -1.15 13.05
CA GLY A 96 9.77 -0.82 14.43
C GLY A 96 8.54 -0.51 15.30
N ASN A 97 8.44 0.75 15.75
CA ASN A 97 7.34 1.24 16.59
C ASN A 97 6.21 1.92 15.81
N GLU A 98 6.33 1.99 14.50
CA GLU A 98 5.37 2.59 13.60
C GLU A 98 4.48 1.53 12.95
N LYS A 99 3.20 1.86 12.77
CA LYS A 99 2.25 1.03 12.04
C LYS A 99 1.47 1.87 11.05
N ILE A 100 1.33 1.35 9.84
CA ILE A 100 0.49 1.91 8.80
C ILE A 100 -0.61 0.91 8.49
N SER A 101 -1.84 1.40 8.35
CA SER A 101 -2.94 0.62 7.81
C SER A 101 -3.68 1.44 6.77
N ILE A 102 -3.92 0.85 5.60
CA ILE A 102 -4.60 1.50 4.49
C ILE A 102 -5.76 0.59 4.08
N LEU A 103 -6.95 1.18 3.97
CA LEU A 103 -8.10 0.55 3.33
C LEU A 103 -8.50 1.44 2.16
N GLY A 104 -8.48 0.90 0.95
CA GLY A 104 -8.81 1.62 -0.28
C GLY A 104 -9.92 0.93 -1.06
N ILE A 105 -10.78 1.74 -1.69
CA ILE A 105 -11.74 1.32 -2.69
C ILE A 105 -11.41 2.10 -3.97
N SER A 106 -11.46 1.41 -5.10
CA SER A 106 -11.16 1.96 -6.41
C SER A 106 -12.24 1.62 -7.41
N TYR A 107 -12.38 2.46 -8.43
CA TYR A 107 -13.22 2.25 -9.58
C TYR A 107 -12.47 2.67 -10.84
N ALA A 108 -12.51 1.86 -11.88
CA ALA A 108 -11.91 2.17 -13.17
C ALA A 108 -12.89 1.94 -14.32
N TYR A 109 -12.88 2.86 -15.27
CA TYR A 109 -13.64 2.77 -16.50
C TYR A 109 -12.70 2.49 -17.68
N SER A 110 -13.06 1.52 -18.52
CA SER A 110 -12.21 1.03 -19.62
C SER A 110 -12.71 1.55 -20.98
N LEU A 111 -11.80 2.17 -21.72
CA LEU A 111 -12.03 2.71 -23.05
C LEU A 111 -11.19 1.93 -24.07
N PRO A 112 -11.80 1.07 -24.90
CA PRO A 112 -11.08 0.40 -25.97
C PRO A 112 -10.63 1.44 -27.01
N LEU A 113 -9.32 1.52 -27.25
CA LEU A 113 -8.70 2.38 -28.24
C LEU A 113 -8.31 1.55 -29.47
N LYS A 114 -8.83 1.93 -30.63
CA LYS A 114 -8.56 1.24 -31.90
C LYS A 114 -7.04 1.17 -32.14
N ASN A 115 -6.53 -0.05 -32.29
CA ASN A 115 -5.12 -0.36 -32.58
C ASN A 115 -4.10 0.03 -31.48
N LEU A 116 -4.53 0.55 -30.33
CA LEU A 116 -3.64 0.98 -29.24
C LEU A 116 -3.82 0.16 -27.96
N GLY A 117 -4.95 -0.55 -27.82
CA GLY A 117 -5.28 -1.36 -26.65
C GLY A 117 -6.41 -0.74 -25.85
N THR A 118 -6.33 -0.78 -24.52
CA THR A 118 -7.38 -0.27 -23.63
C THR A 118 -6.83 0.83 -22.74
N LEU A 119 -7.49 1.98 -22.73
CA LEU A 119 -7.22 3.06 -21.79
C LEU A 119 -8.19 2.96 -20.61
N ASN A 120 -7.67 2.75 -19.42
CA ASN A 120 -8.43 2.78 -18.18
C ASN A 120 -8.29 4.13 -17.50
N ILE A 121 -9.39 4.65 -16.98
CA ILE A 121 -9.46 5.89 -16.20
C ILE A 121 -9.95 5.50 -14.81
N GLY A 122 -9.15 5.75 -13.79
CA GLY A 122 -9.38 5.25 -12.44
C GLY A 122 -9.49 6.34 -11.40
N VAL A 123 -10.35 6.10 -10.41
CA VAL A 123 -10.49 6.91 -9.20
C VAL A 123 -10.41 6.00 -7.98
N SER A 124 -9.89 6.50 -6.87
CA SER A 124 -9.91 5.78 -5.59
C SER A 124 -10.16 6.71 -4.42
N THR A 125 -10.70 6.12 -3.36
CA THR A 125 -10.83 6.74 -2.05
C THR A 125 -10.54 5.73 -0.97
N GLY A 126 -10.09 6.18 0.20
CA GLY A 126 -9.72 5.28 1.28
C GLY A 126 -9.32 6.01 2.55
N VAL A 127 -8.98 5.22 3.56
CA VAL A 127 -8.49 5.71 4.84
C VAL A 127 -7.11 5.14 5.10
N ARG A 128 -6.17 6.03 5.40
CA ARG A 128 -4.85 5.69 5.91
C ARG A 128 -4.78 6.03 7.39
N LYS A 129 -4.43 5.06 8.22
CA LYS A 129 -4.15 5.21 9.65
C LYS A 129 -2.65 5.05 9.86
N TYR A 130 -2.05 5.99 10.56
CA TYR A 130 -0.67 5.95 11.00
C TYR A 130 -0.65 5.94 12.53
N GLU A 131 0.00 4.95 13.12
CA GLU A 131 0.18 4.82 14.57
C GLU A 131 1.66 4.82 14.91
N THR A 132 2.06 5.58 15.92
CA THR A 132 3.42 5.54 16.48
C THR A 132 3.37 5.46 18.00
N LYS A 133 4.32 4.75 18.61
CA LYS A 133 4.51 4.72 20.06
C LYS A 133 5.69 5.63 20.40
N LEU A 134 5.45 6.76 21.07
CA LEU A 134 6.53 7.69 21.41
C LEU A 134 7.38 7.22 22.59
N ALA A 135 6.80 6.41 23.49
CA ALA A 135 7.46 5.84 24.67
C ALA A 135 8.74 5.03 24.35
N SER A 136 8.94 4.66 23.09
CA SER A 136 10.08 3.87 22.62
C SER A 136 11.14 4.70 21.89
N TYR A 137 10.95 6.01 21.75
CA TYR A 137 12.00 6.90 21.28
C TYR A 137 12.74 7.45 22.50
N GLU A 138 14.04 7.15 22.62
CA GLU A 138 14.90 7.85 23.57
C GLU A 138 14.96 9.33 23.15
N LEU A 139 14.21 10.18 23.84
CA LEU A 139 14.36 11.62 23.72
C LEU A 139 15.71 11.98 24.34
N ILE A 140 16.75 12.12 23.51
CA ILE A 140 18.04 12.64 23.96
C ILE A 140 17.80 14.11 24.36
N PRO A 141 17.96 14.49 25.64
CA PRO A 141 17.79 15.87 26.05
C PRO A 141 18.79 16.74 25.32
N ASN A 142 18.31 17.76 24.61
CA ASN A 142 19.13 18.74 23.93
C ASN A 142 19.79 19.66 24.99
N PRO A 143 21.12 19.65 25.15
CA PRO A 143 21.80 20.46 26.17
C PRO A 143 21.76 21.97 25.89
N ASN A 144 21.27 22.40 24.71
CA ASN A 144 21.27 23.80 24.28
C ASN A 144 19.89 24.49 24.33
N THR A 145 18.83 23.78 24.70
CA THR A 145 17.53 24.40 24.99
C THR A 145 17.43 24.62 26.48
N SER A 146 17.34 25.87 26.91
CA SER A 146 17.14 26.30 28.30
C SER A 146 15.79 25.88 28.91
N ASP A 147 15.06 24.98 28.26
CA ASP A 147 13.85 24.38 28.80
C ASP A 147 14.25 23.32 29.81
N GLN A 148 14.66 23.81 30.98
CA GLN A 148 14.67 23.02 32.20
C GLN A 148 13.23 22.59 32.48
N TYR A 149 12.86 21.38 32.04
CA TYR A 149 11.79 20.64 32.70
C TYR A 149 12.25 20.37 34.12
N SER A 150 11.94 21.29 35.04
CA SER A 150 12.15 21.11 36.47
C SER A 150 11.21 20.01 36.95
N PHE A 151 11.70 18.77 36.94
CA PHE A 151 11.08 17.65 37.64
C PHE A 151 11.26 17.89 39.14
N ASN A 152 10.28 18.56 39.74
CA ASN A 152 10.24 18.78 41.17
C ASN A 152 9.87 17.46 41.85
N GLY A 153 10.72 17.04 42.79
CA GLY A 153 10.68 15.73 43.41
C GLY A 153 9.36 15.41 44.11
N ASN A 154 8.56 14.56 43.47
CA ASN A 154 7.59 13.66 44.09
C ASN A 154 7.49 12.43 43.19
N ASN A 155 7.73 11.25 43.76
CA ASN A 155 7.91 9.95 43.11
C ASN A 155 6.69 9.40 42.32
N ASP A 156 5.73 10.24 41.93
CA ASP A 156 4.51 9.85 41.22
C ASP A 156 4.42 10.33 39.76
N SER A 157 5.40 11.11 39.27
CA SER A 157 5.33 11.70 37.91
C SER A 157 6.16 11.00 36.84
N PHE A 158 6.87 9.91 37.18
CA PHE A 158 7.65 9.13 36.21
C PHE A 158 6.83 8.08 35.42
N ARG A 159 5.49 8.13 35.51
CA ARG A 159 4.59 7.11 34.94
C ARG A 159 3.82 7.52 33.69
N SER A 160 4.01 8.72 33.12
CA SER A 160 3.08 9.23 32.09
C SER A 160 3.68 9.49 30.70
N PHE A 161 4.97 9.24 30.45
CA PHE A 161 5.51 9.19 29.08
C PHE A 161 5.52 7.78 28.48
N GLU A 162 5.34 6.72 29.29
CA GLU A 162 5.37 5.33 28.86
C GLU A 162 4.19 4.90 27.95
N GLN A 163 3.21 5.77 27.69
CA GLN A 163 1.98 5.36 27.01
C GLN A 163 1.40 6.38 26.02
N THR A 164 2.20 7.31 25.49
CA THR A 164 1.73 8.22 24.45
C THR A 164 1.85 7.55 23.07
N SER A 165 0.76 6.92 22.63
CA SER A 165 0.59 6.49 21.24
C SER A 165 -0.15 7.57 20.45
N PHE A 166 0.42 7.97 19.31
CA PHE A 166 -0.21 8.93 18.41
C PHE A 166 -0.84 8.20 17.26
N ILE A 167 -2.06 8.61 16.91
CA ILE A 167 -2.80 8.05 15.80
C ILE A 167 -3.17 9.20 14.88
N ASN A 168 -2.64 9.22 13.67
CA ASN A 168 -3.07 10.14 12.61
C ASN A 168 -3.92 9.39 11.59
N LYS A 169 -5.03 10.00 11.15
CA LYS A 169 -5.89 9.45 10.11
C LYS A 169 -5.92 10.40 8.91
N TYR A 170 -5.87 9.84 7.72
CA TYR A 170 -5.92 10.57 6.45
C TYR A 170 -6.96 9.95 5.55
N VAL A 171 -7.71 10.79 4.83
CA VAL A 171 -8.43 10.38 3.64
C VAL A 171 -7.42 10.31 2.50
N LYS A 172 -7.34 9.15 1.85
CA LYS A 172 -6.55 8.93 0.64
C LYS A 172 -7.50 9.06 -0.54
N THR A 173 -7.22 9.95 -1.48
CA THR A 173 -7.91 9.98 -2.78
C THR A 173 -6.90 9.81 -3.89
N GLY A 174 -7.27 9.13 -4.97
CA GLY A 174 -6.38 8.89 -6.09
C GLY A 174 -7.09 9.03 -7.42
N LEU A 175 -6.36 9.50 -8.42
CA LEU A 175 -6.76 9.54 -9.82
C LEU A 175 -5.67 8.84 -10.64
N GLY A 176 -6.06 8.14 -11.69
CA GLY A 176 -5.12 7.39 -12.52
C GLY A 176 -5.56 7.29 -13.97
N LEU A 177 -4.58 7.19 -14.85
CA LEU A 177 -4.73 6.74 -16.23
C LEU A 177 -3.82 5.53 -16.42
N TRP A 178 -4.32 4.56 -17.19
CA TRP A 178 -3.59 3.35 -17.48
C TRP A 178 -3.86 2.87 -18.90
N LEU A 179 -2.86 2.94 -19.77
CA LEU A 179 -2.92 2.41 -21.12
C LEU A 179 -2.29 1.03 -21.15
N GLN A 180 -3.10 0.02 -21.46
CA GLN A 180 -2.67 -1.35 -21.64
C GLN A 180 -2.71 -1.74 -23.11
N SER A 181 -1.64 -2.38 -23.58
CA SER A 181 -1.57 -2.92 -24.94
C SER A 181 -0.92 -4.31 -24.94
N ASP A 182 -0.92 -4.94 -26.11
CA ASP A 182 -0.25 -6.22 -26.32
C ASP A 182 1.28 -6.14 -26.15
N LYS A 183 1.88 -4.95 -26.25
CA LYS A 183 3.33 -4.76 -26.25
C LYS A 183 3.87 -3.97 -25.07
N PHE A 184 3.06 -3.11 -24.47
CA PHE A 184 3.50 -2.24 -23.39
C PHE A 184 2.32 -1.84 -22.52
N ASP A 185 2.63 -1.48 -21.28
CA ASP A 185 1.68 -0.89 -20.35
C ASP A 185 2.27 0.44 -19.85
N LEU A 186 1.45 1.49 -19.79
CA LEU A 186 1.84 2.82 -19.33
C LEU A 186 0.82 3.34 -18.34
N GLY A 187 1.29 3.86 -17.21
CA GLY A 187 0.44 4.38 -16.15
C GLY A 187 0.93 5.71 -15.64
N ILE A 188 0.00 6.62 -15.37
CA ILE A 188 0.25 7.79 -14.54
C ILE A 188 -0.83 7.91 -13.49
N SER A 189 -0.48 8.34 -12.29
CA SER A 189 -1.46 8.56 -11.23
C SER A 189 -1.03 9.68 -10.29
N TYR A 190 -2.02 10.21 -9.59
CA TYR A 190 -1.83 11.18 -8.54
C TYR A 190 -2.63 10.75 -7.32
N VAL A 191 -1.98 10.74 -6.16
CA VAL A 191 -2.60 10.40 -4.88
C VAL A 191 -2.45 11.56 -3.92
N ARG A 192 -3.58 11.98 -3.36
CA ARG A 192 -3.68 13.01 -2.33
C ARG A 192 -3.99 12.39 -0.99
N LEU A 193 -3.30 12.84 0.05
CA LEU A 193 -3.57 12.48 1.44
C LEU A 193 -4.03 13.73 2.19
N GLN A 194 -5.26 13.69 2.70
CA GLN A 194 -5.83 14.78 3.49
C GLN A 194 -6.03 14.32 4.93
N LYS A 195 -5.36 15.00 5.87
CA LYS A 195 -5.51 14.72 7.30
C LYS A 195 -6.96 14.92 7.75
N LEU A 196 -7.49 13.96 8.49
CA LEU A 196 -8.77 14.09 9.18
C LEU A 196 -8.55 14.84 10.48
N LYS A 197 -9.34 15.90 10.73
CA LYS A 197 -9.26 16.66 11.98
C LYS A 197 -9.51 15.71 13.15
N GLN A 198 -8.54 15.60 14.04
CA GLN A 198 -8.64 14.79 15.25
C GLN A 198 -8.71 15.75 16.44
N LYS A 199 -9.68 15.53 17.33
CA LYS A 199 -9.75 16.22 18.62
C LYS A 199 -8.71 15.57 19.54
N GLN A 200 -7.46 16.03 19.52
CA GLN A 200 -6.48 15.55 20.50
C GLN A 200 -5.45 16.63 20.83
N ASP A 201 -5.15 16.76 22.12
CA ASP A 201 -4.45 17.87 22.81
C ASP A 201 -2.91 17.89 22.65
N ALA A 202 -2.37 17.29 21.59
CA ALA A 202 -0.92 17.23 21.41
C ALA A 202 -0.52 17.67 20.00
N ASP A 203 0.34 18.69 19.94
CA ASP A 203 0.78 19.40 18.73
C ASP A 203 1.72 18.59 17.79
N PHE A 204 1.79 17.26 17.94
CA PHE A 204 2.64 16.45 17.08
C PHE A 204 1.95 16.17 15.72
N GLU A 205 2.36 16.91 14.70
CA GLU A 205 1.82 16.82 13.34
C GLU A 205 2.78 16.12 12.38
N ILE A 206 2.32 15.03 11.77
CA ILE A 206 2.99 14.41 10.63
C ILE A 206 2.25 14.83 9.36
N THR A 207 2.93 15.60 8.51
CA THR A 207 2.43 15.89 7.16
C THR A 207 2.93 14.82 6.20
N ILE A 208 2.00 14.11 5.57
CA ILE A 208 2.33 13.14 4.52
C ILE A 208 2.03 13.81 3.17
N PRO A 209 3.04 13.99 2.30
CA PRO A 209 2.83 14.66 1.02
C PRO A 209 1.96 13.80 0.09
N SER A 210 1.22 14.49 -0.78
CA SER A 210 0.70 13.87 -1.99
C SER A 210 1.85 13.37 -2.87
N TYR A 211 1.58 12.40 -3.73
CA TYR A 211 2.58 11.89 -4.67
C TYR A 211 2.00 11.69 -6.05
N PHE A 212 2.85 11.84 -7.05
CA PHE A 212 2.58 11.49 -8.44
C PHE A 212 3.40 10.25 -8.80
N SER A 213 2.81 9.30 -9.51
CA SER A 213 3.50 8.09 -9.95
C SER A 213 3.43 7.98 -11.47
N ALA A 214 4.55 7.61 -12.09
CA ALA A 214 4.61 7.21 -13.49
C ALA A 214 5.13 5.78 -13.58
N MET A 215 4.54 4.98 -14.47
CA MET A 215 4.81 3.55 -14.59
C MET A 215 4.89 3.19 -16.06
N GLY A 216 5.83 2.32 -16.42
CA GLY A 216 5.93 1.77 -17.75
C GLY A 216 6.49 0.36 -17.73
N ALA A 217 5.91 -0.52 -18.55
CA ALA A 217 6.40 -1.86 -18.79
C ALA A 217 6.38 -2.16 -20.29
N TYR A 218 7.31 -2.99 -20.77
CA TYR A 218 7.35 -3.45 -22.15
C TYR A 218 7.45 -4.96 -22.19
N LYS A 219 6.66 -5.61 -23.06
CA LYS A 219 6.53 -7.05 -23.15
C LYS A 219 7.45 -7.59 -24.23
N PHE A 220 8.54 -8.26 -23.85
CA PHE A 220 9.43 -8.95 -24.77
C PHE A 220 9.01 -10.41 -24.91
N SER A 221 8.38 -10.78 -26.03
CA SER A 221 8.13 -12.18 -26.36
C SER A 221 9.30 -12.73 -27.18
N ALA A 222 10.32 -13.28 -26.53
CA ALA A 222 11.51 -13.78 -27.21
C ALA A 222 11.25 -15.13 -27.92
N ILE A 223 10.30 -15.94 -27.45
CA ILE A 223 9.87 -17.24 -28.00
C ILE A 223 8.42 -17.46 -27.51
N LYS A 224 7.57 -18.25 -28.20
CA LYS A 224 6.17 -18.60 -27.79
C LYS A 224 5.99 -19.15 -26.35
N LYS A 225 7.07 -19.29 -25.56
CA LYS A 225 7.09 -19.88 -24.22
C LYS A 225 7.76 -19.01 -23.16
N VAL A 226 8.36 -17.88 -23.52
CA VAL A 226 9.06 -17.00 -22.56
C VAL A 226 8.72 -15.55 -22.89
N ALA A 227 8.08 -14.89 -21.94
CA ALA A 227 7.86 -13.44 -21.93
C ALA A 227 8.77 -12.83 -20.87
N ILE A 228 9.38 -11.68 -21.19
CA ILE A 228 10.16 -10.90 -20.22
C ILE A 228 9.56 -9.51 -20.22
N ASP A 229 9.13 -9.06 -19.05
CA ASP A 229 8.43 -7.80 -18.89
C ASP A 229 9.21 -6.89 -17.93
N PRO A 230 10.27 -6.20 -18.40
CA PRO A 230 10.89 -5.15 -17.61
C PRO A 230 9.90 -4.01 -17.39
N TYR A 231 9.95 -3.45 -16.19
CA TYR A 231 9.16 -2.31 -15.81
C TYR A 231 9.97 -1.30 -15.01
N LEU A 232 9.47 -0.07 -15.01
CA LEU A 232 9.96 1.02 -14.20
C LEU A 232 8.76 1.75 -13.61
N MET A 233 8.77 1.92 -12.31
CA MET A 233 7.90 2.87 -11.61
C MET A 233 8.75 3.99 -11.03
N VAL A 234 8.24 5.21 -11.11
CA VAL A 234 8.86 6.41 -10.57
C VAL A 234 7.82 7.14 -9.72
N ASP A 235 8.12 7.33 -8.45
CA ASP A 235 7.29 8.13 -7.54
C ASP A 235 7.93 9.50 -7.33
N PHE A 236 7.15 10.55 -7.54
CA PHE A 236 7.51 11.94 -7.30
C PHE A 236 6.80 12.41 -6.04
N LEU A 237 7.59 12.61 -4.99
CA LEU A 237 7.21 13.14 -3.69
C LEU A 237 7.76 14.55 -3.56
N ASP A 238 7.22 15.36 -2.65
CA ASP A 238 7.71 16.73 -2.44
C ASP A 238 9.22 16.74 -2.13
N GLY A 239 10.01 17.22 -3.09
CA GLY A 239 11.48 17.25 -3.04
C GLY A 239 12.22 15.91 -3.20
N LYS A 240 11.54 14.79 -3.52
CA LYS A 240 12.16 13.46 -3.66
C LYS A 240 11.63 12.68 -4.87
N THR A 241 12.49 11.86 -5.47
CA THR A 241 12.11 10.95 -6.55
C THR A 241 12.64 9.56 -6.24
N ASP A 242 11.73 8.60 -6.17
CA ASP A 242 12.04 7.20 -5.90
C ASP A 242 11.86 6.37 -7.17
N PHE A 243 12.82 5.49 -7.45
CA PHE A 243 12.84 4.63 -8.64
C PHE A 243 12.70 3.17 -8.25
N TYR A 244 11.81 2.46 -8.94
CA TYR A 244 11.51 1.05 -8.71
C TYR A 244 11.62 0.30 -10.04
N PRO A 245 12.84 -0.04 -10.50
CA PRO A 245 13.01 -0.91 -11.63
C PRO A 245 12.70 -2.35 -11.23
N GLY A 246 12.22 -3.15 -12.17
CA GLY A 246 12.14 -4.58 -12.00
C GLY A 246 11.92 -5.32 -13.31
N ILE A 247 11.98 -6.65 -13.23
CA ILE A 247 11.83 -7.55 -14.38
C ILE A 247 10.94 -8.69 -13.95
N PHE A 248 9.94 -9.01 -14.77
CA PHE A 248 9.15 -10.23 -14.67
C PHE A 248 9.54 -11.22 -15.76
N LEU A 249 9.47 -12.51 -15.44
CA LEU A 249 9.83 -13.66 -16.28
C LEU A 249 8.66 -14.64 -16.38
#